data_AF-A0A974C1W8-F1
#
_entry.id   AF-A0A974C1W8-F1
#
_cell.length_a   1.000
_cell.length_b   1.000
_cell.length_c   1.000
_cell.angle_alpha   90.00
_cell.angle_beta   90.00
_cell.angle_gamma   90.00
#
_symmetry.space_group_name_H-M   'P 1'
#
loop_
_entity.id
_entity.type
_entity.pdbx_description
1 polymer ?
#
loop_
_entity_poly.entity_id
_entity_poly.type
_entity_poly.pdbx_seq_one_letter_code
_entity_poly.pdbx_strand_id
1 'polypeptide(L)'
;MPSSNGAQRKKKTSLLVFCLRKWDFSREHKDITRILTKHWHILEQDRDLKQIIGDRPLITFRRSRNIGDQLTHSHYKTPTNTTWLTNKTKGCYKCGTCMACPFIQKTNCVTGRLDIANFKISQFINCKTVGVVYIMKCACGKTYVGKTKREFRRRILEHVGDVKNNRNTTVATHINEIHSGNTGVMKFFGVEHFKPTSRVGDIDRKLLECEAKWIYWLNSKAPSGLNEGFTFSPFL
;
A
#
# COMPACT_ATOMS: atom_id res chain seq x y z
N MET A 1 0.84 66.25 -17.33
CA MET A 1 1.89 65.39 -16.74
C MET A 1 2.62 66.19 -15.68
N PRO A 2 3.07 65.62 -14.55
CA PRO A 2 2.57 64.47 -13.82
C PRO A 2 2.22 64.81 -12.35
N SER A 3 1.60 63.83 -11.72
CA SER A 3 1.16 63.69 -10.34
C SER A 3 2.32 63.60 -9.34
N SER A 4 2.09 64.00 -8.08
CA SER A 4 2.82 63.42 -6.93
C SER A 4 1.94 63.26 -5.69
N ASN A 5 1.52 62.00 -5.51
CA ASN A 5 1.08 61.25 -4.32
C ASN A 5 1.10 61.92 -2.94
N GLY A 6 -0.09 62.13 -2.38
CA GLY A 6 -0.32 62.11 -0.93
C GLY A 6 -0.78 60.71 -0.49
N ALA A 7 0.02 60.05 0.34
CA ALA A 7 -0.31 58.74 0.91
C ALA A 7 -1.49 58.85 1.88
N GLN A 8 -2.65 58.30 1.52
CA GLN A 8 -3.73 58.05 2.48
C GLN A 8 -3.62 56.62 3.03
N ARG A 9 -3.28 56.53 4.32
CA ARG A 9 -3.38 55.31 5.13
C ARG A 9 -4.80 54.75 5.01
N LYS A 10 -4.95 53.58 4.37
CA LYS A 10 -6.20 52.81 4.38
C LYS A 10 -6.53 52.43 5.82
N LYS A 11 -7.61 53.00 6.38
CA LYS A 11 -8.21 52.51 7.62
C LYS A 11 -8.60 51.04 7.40
N LYS A 12 -7.99 50.12 8.15
CA LYS A 12 -8.49 48.74 8.24
C LYS A 12 -9.88 48.83 8.85
N THR A 13 -10.92 48.64 8.05
CA THR A 13 -12.25 48.33 8.53
C THR A 13 -12.18 46.97 9.22
N SER A 14 -12.07 46.97 10.54
CA SER A 14 -12.33 45.78 11.35
C SER A 14 -13.83 45.51 11.26
N LEU A 15 -14.28 44.80 10.22
CA LEU A 15 -15.62 44.23 10.21
C LEU A 15 -15.70 43.24 11.37
N LEU A 16 -16.37 43.61 12.47
CA LEU A 16 -16.79 42.63 13.45
C LEU A 16 -17.81 41.71 12.79
N VAL A 17 -17.39 40.48 12.52
CA VAL A 17 -18.29 39.42 12.10
C VAL A 17 -18.96 38.86 13.36
N PHE A 18 -20.26 39.10 13.51
CA PHE A 18 -21.07 38.40 14.51
C PHE A 18 -21.23 36.93 14.09
N CYS A 19 -20.22 36.13 14.42
CA CYS A 19 -20.25 34.69 14.19
C CYS A 19 -21.02 34.04 15.35
N LEU A 20 -22.33 33.88 15.19
CA LEU A 20 -23.12 33.05 16.09
C LEU A 20 -22.61 31.60 15.98
N ARG A 21 -21.72 31.20 16.91
CA ARG A 21 -21.33 29.81 17.11
C ARG A 21 -22.50 29.05 17.76
N LYS A 22 -23.55 28.79 16.99
CA LYS A 22 -24.42 27.66 17.31
C LYS A 22 -23.80 26.42 16.68
N TRP A 23 -23.56 25.42 17.53
CA TRP A 23 -23.32 24.07 17.09
C TRP A 23 -24.60 23.62 16.37
N ASP A 24 -24.46 23.23 15.12
CA ASP A 24 -25.49 22.71 14.21
C ASP A 24 -26.44 23.72 13.55
N PHE A 25 -26.86 23.37 12.33
CA PHE A 25 -27.83 24.12 11.53
C PHE A 25 -29.19 24.09 12.25
N SER A 26 -29.38 25.05 13.16
CA SER A 26 -30.60 25.29 13.91
C SER A 26 -31.75 25.55 12.92
N ARG A 27 -32.90 24.85 13.02
CA ARG A 27 -34.11 25.16 12.23
C ARG A 27 -34.61 26.60 12.47
N GLU A 28 -34.18 27.16 13.59
CA GLU A 28 -34.51 28.49 14.12
C GLU A 28 -33.63 29.60 13.53
N HIS A 29 -32.70 29.30 12.59
CA HIS A 29 -31.79 30.31 12.03
C HIS A 29 -32.53 31.45 11.33
N LYS A 30 -33.67 31.17 10.70
CA LYS A 30 -34.51 32.18 10.05
C LYS A 30 -35.12 33.13 11.08
N ASP A 31 -35.57 32.60 12.21
CA ASP A 31 -36.15 33.40 13.29
C ASP A 31 -35.10 34.29 13.97
N ILE A 32 -33.91 33.74 14.23
CA ILE A 32 -32.78 34.49 14.79
C ILE A 32 -32.36 35.62 13.84
N THR A 33 -32.25 35.33 12.53
CA THR A 33 -31.92 36.34 11.50
C THR A 33 -32.97 37.44 11.43
N ARG A 34 -34.25 37.07 11.53
CA ARG A 34 -35.38 38.00 11.51
C ARG A 34 -35.37 38.91 12.73
N ILE A 35 -35.13 38.37 13.92
CA ILE A 35 -35.05 39.15 15.16
C ILE A 35 -33.87 40.12 15.10
N LEU A 36 -32.68 39.65 14.71
CA LEU A 36 -31.49 40.49 14.61
C LEU A 36 -31.66 41.62 13.60
N THR A 37 -32.21 41.33 12.42
CA THR A 37 -32.47 42.35 11.40
C THR A 37 -33.52 43.36 11.87
N LYS A 38 -34.60 42.90 12.51
CA LYS A 38 -35.68 43.77 12.99
C LYS A 38 -35.23 44.72 14.10
N HIS A 39 -34.38 44.23 15.00
CA HIS A 39 -33.97 44.96 16.21
C HIS A 39 -32.56 45.54 16.13
N TRP A 40 -31.93 45.56 14.94
CA TRP A 40 -30.57 46.07 14.75
C TRP A 40 -30.41 47.53 15.22
N HIS A 41 -31.43 48.35 14.96
CA HIS A 41 -31.47 49.75 15.36
C HIS A 41 -31.27 49.98 16.87
N ILE A 42 -31.60 49.00 17.73
CA ILE A 42 -31.38 49.11 19.18
C ILE A 42 -29.88 49.16 19.48
N LEU A 43 -29.07 48.38 18.74
CA LEU A 43 -27.62 48.35 18.91
C LEU A 43 -26.95 49.60 18.29
N GLU A 44 -27.57 50.22 17.27
CA GLU A 44 -27.09 51.47 16.68
C GLU A 44 -27.30 52.70 17.56
N GLN A 45 -28.21 52.63 18.53
CA GLN A 45 -28.47 53.75 19.47
C GLN A 45 -27.32 53.93 20.47
N ASP A 46 -26.52 52.90 20.71
CA ASP A 46 -25.35 52.94 21.56
C ASP A 46 -24.13 53.51 20.80
N ARG A 47 -23.53 54.57 21.33
CA ARG A 47 -22.45 55.31 20.64
C ARG A 47 -21.15 54.51 20.55
N ASP A 48 -20.86 53.69 21.56
CA ASP A 48 -19.63 52.91 21.64
C ASP A 48 -19.74 51.68 20.74
N LEU A 49 -20.88 51.00 20.78
CA LEU A 49 -21.15 49.85 19.91
C LEU A 49 -21.26 50.26 18.45
N LYS A 50 -21.90 51.38 18.11
CA LYS A 50 -22.04 51.88 16.73
C LYS A 50 -20.71 52.10 16.02
N GLN A 51 -19.66 52.48 16.74
CA GLN A 51 -18.32 52.65 16.15
C GLN A 51 -17.69 51.30 15.75
N ILE A 52 -18.12 50.22 16.41
CA ILE A 52 -17.54 48.88 16.32
C ILE A 52 -18.38 47.97 15.41
N ILE A 53 -19.70 48.08 15.47
CA ILE A 53 -20.64 47.32 14.65
C ILE A 53 -20.89 48.09 13.33
N GLY A 54 -20.74 47.42 12.18
CA GLY A 54 -20.97 48.06 10.88
C GLY A 54 -22.45 48.35 10.61
N ASP A 55 -22.75 48.90 9.42
CA ASP A 55 -24.11 49.35 9.06
C ASP A 55 -25.17 48.23 9.05
N ARG A 56 -24.77 46.96 8.95
CA ARG A 56 -25.68 45.80 8.96
C ARG A 56 -25.04 44.56 9.60
N PRO A 57 -25.84 43.68 10.22
CA PRO A 57 -25.34 42.42 10.75
C PRO A 57 -24.95 41.49 9.62
N LEU A 58 -23.66 41.12 9.54
CA LEU A 58 -23.22 40.02 8.69
C LEU A 58 -23.45 38.70 9.43
N ILE A 59 -24.51 37.98 9.06
CA ILE A 59 -24.88 36.71 9.68
C ILE A 59 -24.41 35.57 8.78
N THR A 60 -23.45 34.78 9.27
CA THR A 60 -22.93 33.60 8.56
C THR A 60 -23.20 32.34 9.36
N PHE A 61 -23.71 31.30 8.70
CA PHE A 61 -23.93 29.99 9.32
C PHE A 61 -22.84 29.00 8.91
N ARG A 62 -22.36 28.20 9.86
CA ARG A 62 -21.50 27.05 9.55
C ARG A 62 -22.39 25.86 9.17
N ARG A 63 -22.06 25.16 8.08
CA ARG A 63 -22.72 23.89 7.75
C ARG A 63 -22.58 22.89 8.90
N SER A 64 -23.65 22.17 9.21
CA SER A 64 -23.57 21.01 10.11
C SER A 64 -22.64 19.95 9.51
N ARG A 65 -21.97 19.17 10.37
CA ARG A 65 -21.20 18.01 9.90
C ARG A 65 -22.20 16.98 9.39
N ASN A 66 -22.11 16.62 8.12
CA ASN A 66 -22.88 15.49 7.59
C ASN A 66 -22.18 14.16 7.94
N ILE A 67 -22.86 13.04 7.69
CA ILE A 67 -22.27 11.71 7.92
C ILE A 67 -20.93 11.57 7.18
N GLY A 68 -20.79 12.11 5.97
CA GLY A 68 -19.53 12.11 5.22
C GLY A 68 -18.40 12.90 5.90
N ASP A 69 -18.71 13.94 6.67
CA ASP A 69 -17.74 14.71 7.47
C ASP A 69 -17.39 14.00 8.80
N GLN A 70 -18.25 13.08 9.27
CA GLN A 70 -18.01 12.24 10.45
C GLN A 70 -17.22 10.98 10.09
N LEU A 71 -17.48 10.42 8.92
CA LEU A 71 -16.77 9.26 8.41
C LEU A 71 -15.35 9.65 8.01
N THR A 72 -14.35 8.91 8.48
CA THR A 72 -13.00 9.01 7.95
C THR A 72 -13.00 8.49 6.52
N HIS A 73 -12.33 9.21 5.61
CA HIS A 73 -12.19 8.76 4.23
C HIS A 73 -11.71 7.31 4.19
N SER A 74 -12.38 6.48 3.39
CA SER A 74 -11.98 5.09 3.25
C SER A 74 -10.54 5.02 2.75
N HIS A 75 -9.69 4.27 3.48
CA HIS A 75 -8.36 3.88 2.99
C HIS A 75 -8.46 2.86 1.83
N TYR A 76 -9.68 2.44 1.47
CA TYR A 76 -9.93 1.71 0.24
C TYR A 76 -9.58 2.61 -0.94
N LYS A 77 -8.33 2.55 -1.36
CA LYS A 77 -7.94 2.98 -2.70
C LYS A 77 -8.64 2.00 -3.64
N THR A 78 -9.68 2.44 -4.33
CA THR A 78 -10.03 1.82 -5.61
C THR A 78 -8.72 1.68 -6.38
N PRO A 79 -8.41 0.50 -6.96
CA PRO A 79 -7.18 0.33 -7.71
C PRO A 79 -7.14 1.47 -8.72
N THR A 80 -6.19 2.40 -8.53
CA THR A 80 -5.98 3.54 -9.43
C THR A 80 -5.99 2.97 -10.82
N ASN A 81 -6.90 3.43 -11.68
CA ASN A 81 -7.09 2.94 -13.05
C ASN A 81 -5.73 2.62 -13.64
N THR A 82 -5.39 1.34 -13.57
CA THR A 82 -4.14 0.82 -14.08
C THR A 82 -4.27 1.03 -15.56
N THR A 83 -3.39 1.85 -16.15
CA THR A 83 -3.23 1.96 -17.60
C THR A 83 -3.43 0.57 -18.22
N TRP A 84 -4.18 0.46 -19.32
CA TRP A 84 -4.57 -0.83 -19.95
C TRP A 84 -3.46 -1.89 -19.99
N LEU A 85 -2.20 -1.45 -20.11
CA LEU A 85 -0.99 -2.27 -20.08
C LEU A 85 -0.71 -2.98 -18.74
N THR A 86 -0.94 -2.33 -17.60
CA THR A 86 -0.62 -2.85 -16.25
C THR A 86 -1.54 -3.99 -15.78
N ASN A 87 -2.71 -4.18 -16.38
CA ASN A 87 -3.61 -5.30 -16.05
C ASN A 87 -3.37 -6.57 -16.88
N LYS A 88 -2.58 -6.51 -17.97
CA LYS A 88 -2.38 -7.67 -18.86
C LYS A 88 -1.20 -8.56 -18.46
N THR A 89 -0.13 -7.97 -17.94
CA THR A 89 1.09 -8.75 -17.64
C THR A 89 0.97 -9.44 -16.29
N LYS A 90 0.80 -10.76 -16.30
CA LYS A 90 0.73 -11.62 -15.11
C LYS A 90 1.83 -12.68 -15.16
N GLY A 91 2.39 -13.03 -14.02
CA GLY A 91 3.53 -13.94 -13.91
C GLY A 91 4.78 -13.27 -13.35
N CYS A 92 5.86 -14.06 -13.32
CA CYS A 92 7.17 -13.66 -12.89
C CYS A 92 8.05 -13.28 -14.09
N TYR A 93 8.69 -12.11 -14.03
CA TYR A 93 9.52 -11.58 -15.12
C TYR A 93 10.83 -10.98 -14.58
N LYS A 94 11.84 -10.96 -15.45
CA LYS A 94 13.10 -10.23 -15.21
C LYS A 94 12.81 -8.73 -15.16
N CYS A 95 13.51 -7.99 -14.30
CA CYS A 95 13.45 -6.52 -14.31
C CYS A 95 14.44 -5.88 -15.30
N GLY A 96 15.28 -6.68 -15.97
CA GLY A 96 16.22 -6.25 -17.02
C GLY A 96 17.60 -5.83 -16.51
N THR A 97 17.68 -5.12 -15.38
CA THR A 97 18.90 -4.39 -15.01
C THR A 97 19.65 -4.90 -13.77
N CYS A 98 19.13 -5.88 -13.03
CA CYS A 98 19.74 -6.29 -11.75
C CYS A 98 20.54 -7.60 -11.84
N MET A 99 21.52 -7.77 -10.95
CA MET A 99 22.34 -8.99 -10.83
C MET A 99 21.55 -10.29 -10.56
N ALA A 100 20.32 -10.20 -10.04
CA ALA A 100 19.46 -11.38 -9.84
C ALA A 100 18.73 -11.86 -11.12
N CYS A 101 18.67 -11.02 -12.17
CA CYS A 101 17.92 -11.34 -13.41
C CYS A 101 18.39 -12.61 -14.13
N PRO A 102 19.70 -12.96 -14.18
CA PRO A 102 20.16 -14.21 -14.80
C PRO A 102 19.57 -15.48 -14.17
N PHE A 103 19.21 -15.41 -12.88
CA PHE A 103 18.61 -16.51 -12.13
C PHE A 103 17.08 -16.54 -12.24
N ILE A 104 16.45 -15.47 -12.71
CA ILE A 104 15.00 -15.41 -12.86
C ILE A 104 14.56 -16.19 -14.09
N GLN A 105 13.62 -17.10 -13.88
CA GLN A 105 12.86 -17.75 -14.93
C GLN A 105 11.55 -17.01 -15.17
N LYS A 106 11.25 -16.74 -16.45
CA LYS A 106 9.96 -16.18 -16.85
C LYS A 106 8.91 -17.27 -16.71
N THR A 107 7.90 -17.05 -15.87
CA THR A 107 6.88 -18.06 -15.54
C THR A 107 5.53 -17.41 -15.38
N ASN A 108 4.50 -17.94 -16.05
CA ASN A 108 3.10 -17.51 -15.91
C ASN A 108 2.20 -18.59 -15.31
N CYS A 109 2.64 -19.84 -15.35
CA CYS A 109 1.91 -20.99 -14.87
C CYS A 109 2.88 -21.95 -14.19
N VAL A 110 2.43 -22.55 -13.08
CA VAL A 110 3.17 -23.59 -12.37
C VAL A 110 2.40 -24.88 -12.53
N THR A 111 3.08 -25.93 -12.95
CA THR A 111 2.50 -27.27 -12.98
C THR A 111 2.71 -27.92 -11.62
N GLY A 112 1.62 -28.40 -11.02
CA GLY A 112 1.62 -29.08 -9.73
C GLY A 112 1.28 -30.55 -9.87
N ARG A 113 0.65 -31.09 -8.84
CA ARG A 113 0.25 -32.51 -8.75
C ARG A 113 -1.19 -32.76 -9.25
N LEU A 114 -1.50 -34.04 -9.37
CA LEU A 114 -2.62 -34.73 -10.04
C LEU A 114 -4.03 -34.11 -9.93
N ASP A 115 -4.32 -33.32 -8.90
CA ASP A 115 -5.64 -32.73 -8.60
C ASP A 115 -5.87 -31.38 -9.30
N ILE A 116 -4.87 -30.51 -9.30
CA ILE A 116 -4.87 -29.25 -10.05
C ILE A 116 -3.58 -29.21 -10.85
N ALA A 117 -3.66 -29.62 -12.11
CA ALA A 117 -2.46 -29.75 -12.94
C ALA A 117 -1.72 -28.41 -13.11
N ASN A 118 -2.42 -27.28 -13.15
CA ASN A 118 -1.85 -25.99 -13.54
C ASN A 118 -2.38 -24.82 -12.69
N PHE A 119 -1.47 -24.12 -12.01
CA PHE A 119 -1.74 -22.87 -11.29
C PHE A 119 -1.27 -21.67 -12.11
N LYS A 120 -2.20 -20.81 -12.53
CA LYS A 120 -1.89 -19.57 -13.24
C LYS A 120 -1.55 -18.46 -12.26
N ILE A 121 -0.34 -17.90 -12.37
CA ILE A 121 0.10 -16.78 -11.54
C ILE A 121 -0.74 -15.56 -11.93
N SER A 122 -1.52 -15.04 -10.98
CA SER A 122 -2.48 -13.96 -11.22
C SER A 122 -1.89 -12.56 -11.09
N GLN A 123 -0.72 -12.45 -10.45
CA GLN A 123 -0.06 -11.20 -10.08
C GLN A 123 1.18 -10.95 -10.96
N PHE A 124 1.57 -9.69 -11.10
CA PHE A 124 2.85 -9.32 -11.71
C PHE A 124 3.96 -9.35 -10.66
N ILE A 125 4.95 -10.21 -10.85
CA ILE A 125 6.09 -10.35 -9.94
C ILE A 125 7.39 -10.11 -10.73
N ASN A 126 8.32 -9.37 -10.14
CA ASN A 126 9.66 -9.20 -10.68
C ASN A 126 10.70 -9.14 -9.56
N CYS A 127 11.95 -8.90 -9.93
CA CYS A 127 13.07 -8.82 -9.00
C CYS A 127 12.91 -7.78 -7.88
N LYS A 128 12.09 -6.74 -8.06
CA LYS A 128 11.86 -5.64 -7.11
C LYS A 128 10.61 -5.87 -6.24
N THR A 129 9.81 -6.90 -6.51
CA THR A 129 8.63 -7.21 -5.70
C THR A 129 9.05 -7.61 -4.29
N VAL A 130 8.35 -7.08 -3.29
CA VAL A 130 8.53 -7.38 -1.85
C VAL A 130 7.44 -8.32 -1.35
N GLY A 131 7.70 -9.03 -0.25
CA GLY A 131 6.71 -9.93 0.35
C GLY A 131 6.34 -11.08 -0.60
N VAL A 132 7.33 -11.81 -1.12
CA VAL A 132 7.17 -12.80 -2.18
C VAL A 132 7.29 -14.21 -1.63
N VAL A 133 6.39 -15.09 -2.04
CA VAL A 133 6.58 -16.55 -2.03
C VAL A 133 7.11 -16.97 -3.40
N TYR A 134 8.20 -17.72 -3.42
CA TYR A 134 8.92 -18.09 -4.63
C TYR A 134 9.29 -19.57 -4.65
N ILE A 135 9.56 -20.05 -5.85
CA ILE A 135 10.07 -21.40 -6.10
C ILE A 135 11.45 -21.26 -6.73
N MET A 136 12.40 -22.02 -6.22
CA MET A 136 13.68 -22.31 -6.86
C MET A 136 13.63 -23.71 -7.45
N LYS A 137 13.88 -23.82 -8.74
CA LYS A 137 14.05 -25.09 -9.47
C LYS A 137 15.52 -25.30 -9.77
N CYS A 138 16.01 -26.47 -9.40
CA CYS A 138 17.33 -26.93 -9.79
C CYS A 138 17.26 -27.64 -11.15
N ALA A 139 18.35 -27.63 -11.91
CA ALA A 139 18.45 -28.35 -13.17
C ALA A 139 18.26 -29.87 -13.03
N CYS A 140 18.53 -30.45 -11.85
CA CYS A 140 18.27 -31.86 -11.55
C CYS A 140 16.78 -32.20 -11.29
N GLY A 141 15.88 -31.22 -11.40
CA GLY A 141 14.44 -31.39 -11.19
C GLY A 141 13.96 -31.16 -9.76
N LYS A 142 14.87 -31.11 -8.77
CA LYS A 142 14.50 -30.80 -7.39
C LYS A 142 14.04 -29.35 -7.23
N THR A 143 13.05 -29.15 -6.37
CA THR A 143 12.47 -27.82 -6.10
C THR A 143 12.59 -27.43 -4.63
N TYR A 144 12.75 -26.14 -4.39
CA TYR A 144 12.69 -25.50 -3.08
C TYR A 144 11.63 -24.41 -3.11
N VAL A 145 10.78 -24.35 -2.10
CA VAL A 145 9.83 -23.25 -1.89
C VAL A 145 10.34 -22.39 -0.75
N GLY A 146 10.29 -21.07 -0.93
CA GLY A 146 10.68 -20.13 0.12
C GLY A 146 9.84 -18.86 0.11
N LYS A 147 9.87 -18.13 1.22
CA LYS A 147 9.33 -16.76 1.31
C LYS A 147 10.40 -15.70 1.56
N THR A 148 10.04 -14.44 1.31
CA THR A 148 10.81 -13.28 1.76
C THR A 148 9.91 -12.07 1.98
N LYS A 149 10.11 -11.35 3.10
CA LYS A 149 9.49 -10.03 3.31
C LYS A 149 10.17 -8.93 2.47
N ARG A 150 11.45 -9.13 2.15
CA ARG A 150 12.31 -8.17 1.44
C ARG A 150 12.12 -8.31 -0.08
N GLU A 151 12.81 -7.47 -0.84
CA GLU A 151 12.80 -7.57 -2.31
C GLU A 151 13.31 -8.94 -2.78
N PHE A 152 12.64 -9.51 -3.79
CA PHE A 152 12.94 -10.83 -4.32
C PHE A 152 14.40 -10.97 -4.76
N ARG A 153 14.96 -9.94 -5.43
CA ARG A 153 16.38 -9.92 -5.85
C ARG A 153 17.36 -10.14 -4.71
N ARG A 154 17.08 -9.61 -3.51
CA ARG A 154 17.99 -9.74 -2.36
C ARG A 154 18.04 -11.19 -1.91
N ARG A 155 16.87 -11.84 -1.85
CA ARG A 155 16.77 -13.25 -1.45
C ARG A 155 17.45 -14.19 -2.46
N ILE A 156 17.34 -13.90 -3.75
CA ILE A 156 18.03 -14.69 -4.79
C ILE A 156 19.55 -14.58 -4.62
N LEU A 157 20.07 -13.37 -4.43
CA LEU A 157 21.51 -13.15 -4.26
C LEU A 157 22.05 -13.74 -2.96
N GLU A 158 21.23 -13.82 -1.91
CA GLU A 158 21.58 -14.57 -0.69
C GLU A 158 21.78 -16.05 -0.99
N HIS A 159 20.85 -16.71 -1.67
CA HIS A 159 21.04 -18.12 -2.06
C HIS A 159 22.32 -18.32 -2.89
N VAL A 160 22.60 -17.40 -3.82
CA VAL A 160 23.84 -17.42 -4.61
C VAL A 160 25.08 -17.24 -3.72
N GLY A 161 25.01 -16.33 -2.74
CA GLY A 161 26.07 -16.10 -1.76
C GLY A 161 26.26 -17.30 -0.83
N ASP A 162 25.20 -17.97 -0.43
CA ASP A 162 25.23 -19.15 0.44
C ASP A 162 25.97 -20.30 -0.24
N VAL A 163 25.69 -20.55 -1.53
CA VAL A 163 26.42 -21.53 -2.34
C VAL A 163 27.91 -21.18 -2.39
N LYS A 164 28.25 -19.95 -2.80
CA LYS A 164 29.64 -19.49 -2.97
C LYS A 164 30.47 -19.56 -1.69
N ASN A 165 29.83 -19.34 -0.53
CA ASN A 165 30.50 -19.34 0.77
C ASN A 165 30.34 -20.68 1.51
N ASN A 166 29.85 -21.73 0.86
CA ASN A 166 29.61 -23.05 1.46
C ASN A 166 28.82 -22.99 2.77
N ARG A 167 27.76 -22.17 2.81
CA ARG A 167 26.89 -22.07 3.99
C ARG A 167 26.07 -23.35 4.12
N ASN A 168 25.79 -23.74 5.36
CA ASN A 168 24.96 -24.91 5.65
C ASN A 168 23.46 -24.58 5.51
N THR A 169 23.01 -24.43 4.27
CA THR A 169 21.59 -24.31 3.91
C THR A 169 21.23 -25.42 2.93
N THR A 170 19.99 -25.92 2.96
CA THR A 170 19.57 -27.06 2.11
C THR A 170 19.88 -26.86 0.64
N VAL A 171 19.63 -25.64 0.14
CA VAL A 171 19.93 -25.26 -1.24
C VAL A 171 21.44 -25.22 -1.45
N ALA A 172 22.21 -24.53 -0.60
CA ALA A 172 23.65 -24.41 -0.79
C ALA A 172 24.36 -25.77 -0.73
N THR A 173 24.06 -26.59 0.28
CA THR A 173 24.58 -27.95 0.43
C THR A 173 24.27 -28.79 -0.82
N HIS A 174 23.01 -28.80 -1.28
CA HIS A 174 22.63 -29.53 -2.49
C HIS A 174 23.40 -29.08 -3.75
N ILE A 175 23.53 -27.77 -3.97
CA ILE A 175 24.23 -27.25 -5.15
C ILE A 175 25.73 -27.52 -5.08
N ASN A 176 26.33 -27.42 -3.89
CA ASN A 176 27.75 -27.71 -3.69
C ASN A 176 28.08 -29.19 -3.88
N GLU A 177 27.26 -30.08 -3.33
CA GLU A 177 27.49 -31.53 -3.38
C GLU A 177 27.13 -32.15 -4.74
N ILE A 178 25.98 -31.77 -5.33
CA ILE A 178 25.45 -32.41 -6.54
C ILE A 178 25.88 -31.69 -7.83
N HIS A 179 26.16 -30.39 -7.75
CA HIS A 179 26.45 -29.55 -8.91
C HIS A 179 27.80 -28.81 -8.81
N SER A 180 28.67 -29.24 -7.89
CA SER A 180 30.01 -28.68 -7.69
C SER A 180 30.02 -27.15 -7.52
N GLY A 181 28.98 -26.61 -6.86
CA GLY A 181 28.84 -25.17 -6.59
C GLY A 181 28.37 -24.32 -7.79
N ASN A 182 27.95 -24.95 -8.89
CA ASN A 182 27.47 -24.22 -10.07
C ASN A 182 26.11 -23.54 -9.81
N THR A 183 26.15 -22.26 -9.40
CA THR A 183 24.93 -21.46 -9.15
C THR A 183 24.03 -21.27 -10.38
N GLY A 184 24.55 -21.45 -11.60
CA GLY A 184 23.79 -21.27 -12.84
C GLY A 184 22.63 -22.26 -13.00
N VAL A 185 22.68 -23.40 -12.30
CA VAL A 185 21.65 -24.44 -12.30
C VAL A 185 20.40 -24.04 -11.50
N MET A 186 20.48 -23.00 -10.67
CA MET A 186 19.34 -22.50 -9.90
C MET A 186 18.52 -21.51 -10.72
N LYS A 187 17.22 -21.77 -10.85
CA LYS A 187 16.25 -20.86 -11.48
C LYS A 187 15.12 -20.52 -10.53
N PHE A 188 14.80 -19.23 -10.42
CA PHE A 188 13.83 -18.70 -9.47
C PHE A 188 12.66 -18.05 -10.17
N PHE A 189 11.46 -18.20 -9.62
CA PHE A 189 10.30 -17.41 -10.00
C PHE A 189 9.36 -17.23 -8.82
N GLY A 190 8.73 -16.06 -8.73
CA GLY A 190 7.72 -15.78 -7.72
C GLY A 190 6.35 -16.30 -8.14
N VAL A 191 5.58 -16.78 -7.17
CA VAL A 191 4.23 -17.33 -7.40
C VAL A 191 3.13 -16.47 -6.81
N GLU A 192 3.39 -15.87 -5.65
CA GLU A 192 2.45 -14.98 -4.96
C GLU A 192 3.23 -13.88 -4.25
N HIS A 193 2.61 -12.70 -4.10
CA HIS A 193 3.14 -11.63 -3.28
C HIS A 193 2.05 -10.97 -2.42
N PHE A 194 2.44 -10.54 -1.22
CA PHE A 194 1.57 -9.84 -0.28
C PHE A 194 2.17 -8.46 0.01
N LYS A 195 1.44 -7.41 -0.32
CA LYS A 195 1.86 -6.03 0.00
C LYS A 195 1.50 -5.71 1.45
N PRO A 196 2.40 -5.07 2.22
CA PRO A 196 2.02 -4.43 3.47
C PRO A 196 0.92 -3.42 3.19
N THR A 197 -0.23 -3.58 3.82
CA THR A 197 -1.23 -2.51 3.89
C THR A 197 -1.53 -2.25 5.35
N SER A 198 -2.02 -1.05 5.66
CA SER A 198 -2.37 -0.64 7.03
C SER A 198 -3.42 -1.55 7.70
N ARG A 199 -4.08 -2.45 6.95
CA ARG A 199 -5.10 -3.40 7.43
C ARG A 199 -4.71 -4.87 7.25
N VAL A 200 -3.67 -5.17 6.48
CA VAL A 200 -3.12 -6.53 6.46
C VAL A 200 -2.39 -6.68 7.79
N GLY A 201 -2.87 -7.59 8.64
CA GLY A 201 -2.24 -7.93 9.91
C GLY A 201 -0.83 -8.52 9.70
N ASP A 202 -0.45 -9.55 10.44
CA ASP A 202 0.87 -10.15 10.28
C ASP A 202 1.08 -10.72 8.86
N ILE A 203 1.81 -9.98 8.02
CA ILE A 203 2.18 -10.37 6.65
C ILE A 203 3.03 -11.63 6.69
N ASP A 204 3.83 -11.82 7.74
CA ASP A 204 4.65 -13.01 7.87
C ASP A 204 3.80 -14.25 7.98
N ARG A 205 2.72 -14.18 8.77
CA ARG A 205 1.77 -15.28 8.90
C ARG A 205 1.18 -15.67 7.54
N LYS A 206 0.76 -14.68 6.74
CA LYS A 206 0.26 -14.96 5.37
C LYS A 206 1.31 -15.57 4.46
N LEU A 207 2.55 -15.07 4.54
CA LEU A 207 3.66 -15.63 3.76
C LEU A 207 3.98 -17.06 4.19
N LEU A 208 3.96 -17.34 5.51
CA LEU A 208 4.17 -18.67 6.09
C LEU A 208 3.07 -19.65 5.67
N GLU A 209 1.80 -19.27 5.78
CA GLU A 209 0.67 -20.07 5.32
C GLU A 209 0.78 -20.38 3.81
N CYS A 210 1.08 -19.38 3.00
CA CYS A 210 1.24 -19.54 1.56
C CYS A 210 2.44 -20.46 1.23
N GLU A 211 3.60 -20.25 1.86
CA GLU A 211 4.78 -21.11 1.73
C GLU A 211 4.46 -22.58 2.06
N ALA A 212 3.79 -22.85 3.18
CA ALA A 212 3.39 -24.20 3.58
C ALA A 212 2.47 -24.88 2.55
N LYS A 213 1.48 -24.14 1.99
CA LYS A 213 0.62 -24.65 0.91
C LYS A 213 1.42 -25.03 -0.33
N TRP A 214 2.36 -24.19 -0.73
CA TRP A 214 3.21 -24.43 -1.90
C TRP A 214 4.16 -25.60 -1.70
N ILE A 215 4.75 -25.76 -0.50
CA ILE A 215 5.58 -26.92 -0.16
C ILE A 215 4.78 -28.23 -0.30
N TYR A 216 3.56 -28.25 0.27
CA TYR A 216 2.67 -29.41 0.20
C TYR A 216 2.19 -29.71 -1.23
N TRP A 217 1.82 -28.67 -1.99
CA TRP A 217 1.32 -28.83 -3.36
C TRP A 217 2.40 -29.28 -4.34
N LEU A 218 3.65 -28.84 -4.18
CA LEU A 218 4.76 -29.25 -5.05
C LEU A 218 5.50 -30.49 -4.58
N ASN A 219 5.16 -31.04 -3.41
CA ASN A 219 5.92 -32.10 -2.76
C ASN A 219 7.43 -31.75 -2.65
N SER A 220 7.73 -30.51 -2.31
CA SER A 220 9.11 -30.00 -2.30
C SER A 220 9.90 -30.38 -1.04
N LYS A 221 9.33 -31.22 -0.17
CA LYS A 221 9.98 -31.72 1.03
C LYS A 221 11.03 -32.78 0.67
N ALA A 222 12.15 -32.81 1.39
CA ALA A 222 13.14 -33.88 1.28
C ALA A 222 12.48 -35.25 1.58
N PRO A 223 12.80 -36.32 0.82
CA PRO A 223 13.88 -36.40 -0.17
C PRO A 223 13.53 -35.93 -1.59
N SER A 224 12.24 -35.79 -1.92
CA SER A 224 11.75 -35.46 -3.27
C SER A 224 12.09 -34.02 -3.69
N GLY A 225 12.19 -33.10 -2.74
CA GLY A 225 12.66 -31.73 -2.95
C GLY A 225 13.74 -31.31 -1.94
N LEU A 226 13.86 -30.00 -1.72
CA LEU A 226 14.95 -29.38 -0.94
C LEU A 226 14.48 -28.70 0.35
N ASN A 227 13.19 -28.74 0.66
CA ASN A 227 12.68 -28.25 1.95
C ASN A 227 12.88 -29.35 3.02
N GLU A 228 13.66 -29.11 4.06
CA GLU A 228 13.86 -30.07 5.18
C GLU A 228 12.58 -30.31 5.98
N GLY A 229 11.77 -29.27 6.14
CA GLY A 229 10.50 -29.35 6.86
C GLY A 229 9.65 -28.11 6.61
N PHE A 230 8.40 -28.20 7.03
CA PHE A 230 7.49 -27.07 7.13
C PHE A 230 6.49 -27.37 8.25
N THR A 231 5.92 -26.31 8.82
CA THR A 231 4.93 -26.44 9.89
C THR A 231 3.58 -25.88 9.45
N PHE A 232 2.51 -26.52 9.90
CA PHE A 232 1.14 -26.01 9.77
C PHE A 232 0.73 -25.12 10.95
N SER A 233 1.63 -24.82 11.90
CA SER A 233 1.37 -23.87 12.99
C SER A 233 0.74 -22.55 12.56
N PRO A 234 1.05 -21.96 11.39
CA PRO A 234 0.38 -20.74 10.94
C PRO A 234 -1.14 -20.87 10.71
N PHE A 235 -1.66 -22.09 10.60
CA PHE A 235 -3.09 -22.39 10.40
C PHE A 235 -3.85 -22.72 11.69
N LEU A 236 -3.14 -22.86 12.81
CA LEU A 236 -3.67 -23.17 14.14
C LEU A 236 -3.79 -21.88 14.96
#